data_AF-A0AAU9PHZ8-F1
#
_entry.id   AF-A0AAU9PHZ8-F1
#
_cell.length_a   1.000
_cell.length_b   1.000
_cell.length_c   1.000
_cell.angle_alpha   90.00
_cell.angle_beta   90.00
_cell.angle_gamma   90.00
#
_symmetry.space_group_name_H-M   'P 1'
#
loop_
_entity.id
_entity.type
_entity.pdbx_description
1 polymer ?
#
loop_
_entity_poly.entity_id
_entity_poly.type
_entity_poly.pdbx_seq_one_letter_code
_entity_poly.pdbx_strand_id
1 'polypeptide(L)'
;MSFHQASFMVYNDLEVIPSPSIATFSKLNTLGVPVGDMEVLEVSFGEQEALSLLKACLTSTSALPHMLNASKKKTKVESST
;
A
#
# COMPACT_ATOMS: atom_id res chain seq x y z
N MET A 1 -19.58 6.02 -21.66
CA MET A 1 -18.59 4.96 -21.34
C MET A 1 -18.18 5.16 -19.89
N SER A 2 -18.55 4.22 -19.02
CA SER A 2 -18.15 4.25 -17.62
C SER A 2 -16.76 3.63 -17.51
N PHE A 3 -15.74 4.40 -17.15
CA PHE A 3 -14.43 3.86 -16.84
C PHE A 3 -14.53 3.10 -15.53
N HIS A 4 -14.32 1.78 -15.56
CA HIS A 4 -14.21 0.99 -14.34
C HIS A 4 -12.82 1.26 -13.74
N GLN A 5 -12.77 1.83 -12.53
CA GLN A 5 -11.53 2.01 -11.79
C GLN A 5 -11.03 0.62 -11.36
N ALA A 6 -9.91 0.17 -11.93
CA ALA A 6 -9.28 -1.07 -11.53
C ALA A 6 -8.55 -0.87 -10.19
N SER A 7 -8.91 -1.67 -9.19
CA SER A 7 -8.25 -1.69 -7.89
C SER A 7 -7.48 -3.00 -7.75
N PHE A 8 -6.30 -2.95 -7.16
CA PHE A 8 -5.45 -4.13 -6.93
C PHE A 8 -4.94 -4.11 -5.50
N MET A 9 -4.80 -5.29 -4.91
CA MET A 9 -4.13 -5.48 -3.62
C MET A 9 -2.77 -6.12 -3.90
N VAL A 10 -1.72 -5.58 -3.29
CA VAL A 10 -0.35 -6.08 -3.44
C VAL A 10 0.18 -6.45 -2.07
N TYR A 11 0.63 -7.70 -1.91
CA TYR A 11 1.21 -8.21 -0.67
C TYR A 11 2.71 -7.93 -0.60
N ASN A 12 3.33 -8.15 0.57
CA ASN A 12 4.77 -7.91 0.78
C ASN A 12 5.69 -8.74 -0.12
N ASP A 13 5.26 -9.93 -0.51
CA ASP A 13 5.91 -10.82 -1.47
C ASP A 13 5.59 -10.44 -2.94
N LEU A 14 4.97 -9.28 -3.15
CA LEU A 14 4.54 -8.75 -4.44
C LEU A 14 3.47 -9.61 -5.12
N GLU A 15 2.77 -10.47 -4.38
CA GLU A 15 1.57 -11.13 -4.88
C GLU A 15 0.51 -10.07 -5.17
N VAL A 16 0.01 -10.02 -6.41
CA VAL A 16 -1.00 -9.06 -6.85
C VAL A 16 -2.35 -9.76 -6.99
N ILE A 17 -3.37 -9.27 -6.29
CA ILE A 17 -4.74 -9.77 -6.37
C ILE A 17 -5.66 -8.68 -6.95
N PRO A 18 -6.41 -8.96 -8.04
CA PRO A 18 -7.35 -8.02 -8.61
C PRO A 18 -8.58 -7.80 -7.70
N SER A 19 -9.04 -6.55 -7.64
CA SER A 19 -10.24 -6.03 -6.97
C SER A 19 -10.55 -6.68 -5.62
N PRO A 20 -10.11 -6.09 -4.49
CA PRO A 20 -10.46 -6.63 -3.20
C PRO A 20 -11.98 -6.57 -2.99
N SER A 21 -12.59 -7.72 -2.70
CA SER A 21 -13.97 -7.81 -2.25
C SER A 21 -14.02 -7.92 -0.72
N ILE A 22 -15.22 -7.97 -0.13
CA ILE A 22 -15.35 -8.32 1.30
C ILE A 22 -14.61 -9.64 1.64
N ALA A 23 -14.50 -10.57 0.69
CA ALA A 23 -13.79 -11.83 0.88
C ALA A 23 -12.27 -11.67 1.08
N THR A 24 -11.64 -10.62 0.55
CA THR A 24 -10.21 -10.35 0.80
C THR A 24 -9.95 -9.98 2.26
N PHE A 25 -10.85 -9.23 2.90
CA PHE A 25 -10.73 -8.92 4.33
C PHE A 25 -10.92 -10.15 5.21
N SER A 26 -11.85 -11.05 4.84
CA SER A 26 -11.99 -12.35 5.50
C SER A 26 -10.71 -13.18 5.41
N LYS A 27 -9.97 -13.10 4.29
CA LYS A 27 -8.69 -13.81 4.12
C LYS A 27 -7.59 -13.25 5.02
N LEU A 28 -7.55 -11.94 5.23
CA LEU A 28 -6.63 -11.32 6.19
C LEU A 28 -6.92 -11.77 7.64
N ASN A 29 -8.20 -11.93 8.01
CA ASN A 29 -8.59 -12.49 9.30
C ASN A 29 -8.10 -13.94 9.47
N THR A 30 -8.21 -14.78 8.43
CA THR A 30 -7.69 -16.15 8.44
C THR A 30 -6.17 -16.21 8.54
N LEU A 31 -5.46 -15.19 8.04
CA LEU A 31 -4.01 -15.05 8.18
C LEU A 31 -3.58 -14.54 9.58
N GLY A 32 -4.53 -14.41 10.51
CA GLY A 32 -4.26 -14.02 11.91
C GLY A 32 -4.16 -12.51 12.11
N VAL A 33 -4.60 -11.70 11.15
CA VAL A 33 -4.67 -10.23 11.29
C VAL A 33 -6.12 -9.83 11.51
N PRO A 34 -6.53 -9.48 12.74
CA PRO A 34 -7.89 -9.05 13.02
C PRO A 34 -8.18 -7.76 12.24
N VAL A 35 -9.29 -7.74 11.50
CA VAL A 35 -9.68 -6.56 10.72
C VAL A 35 -9.89 -5.33 11.62
N GLY A 36 -10.28 -5.54 12.88
CA GLY A 36 -10.46 -4.46 13.86
C GLY A 36 -9.16 -3.76 14.29
N ASP A 37 -8.01 -4.39 14.09
CA ASP A 37 -6.69 -3.83 14.44
C ASP A 37 -6.00 -3.21 13.22
N MET A 38 -6.64 -3.22 12.05
CA MET A 38 -6.08 -2.66 10.81
C MET A 38 -6.33 -1.15 10.73
N GLU A 39 -5.28 -0.40 10.43
CA GLU A 39 -5.37 1.02 10.07
C GLU A 39 -5.31 1.18 8.55
N VAL A 40 -6.26 1.93 7.98
CA VAL A 40 -6.25 2.27 6.56
C VAL A 40 -5.46 3.56 6.37
N LEU A 41 -4.34 3.47 5.65
CA LEU A 41 -3.56 4.63 5.25
C LEU A 41 -3.75 4.89 3.76
N GLU A 42 -4.39 6.00 3.43
CA GLU A 42 -4.49 6.48 2.05
C GLU A 42 -3.24 7.30 1.70
N VAL A 43 -2.52 6.88 0.67
CA VAL A 43 -1.31 7.57 0.19
C VAL A 43 -1.47 7.84 -1.30
N SER A 44 -1.32 9.10 -1.70
CA SER A 44 -1.25 9.47 -3.11
C SER A 44 0.21 9.54 -3.56
N PHE A 45 0.50 8.95 -4.72
CA PHE A 45 1.84 8.93 -5.31
C PHE A 45 1.85 9.73 -6.62
N GLY A 46 2.88 10.54 -6.83
CA GLY A 46 3.22 11.06 -8.15
C GLY A 46 4.01 10.04 -8.97
N GLU A 47 4.33 10.36 -10.22
CA GLU A 47 5.08 9.47 -11.12
C GLU A 47 6.46 9.09 -10.54
N GLN A 48 7.16 10.05 -9.93
CA GLN A 48 8.49 9.83 -9.39
C GLN A 48 8.47 8.89 -8.17
N GLU A 49 7.47 9.04 -7.30
CA GLU A 49 7.25 8.15 -6.17
C GLU A 49 6.86 6.74 -6.64
N ALA A 50 6.00 6.64 -7.65
CA ALA A 50 5.59 5.35 -8.22
C ALA A 50 6.78 4.60 -8.86
N LEU A 51 7.63 5.31 -9.61
CA LEU A 51 8.86 4.72 -10.17
C LEU A 51 9.85 4.30 -9.08
N SER A 52 9.96 5.08 -8.01
CA SER A 52 10.83 4.75 -6.88
C SER A 52 10.32 3.53 -6.12
N LEU A 53 9.00 3.41 -5.95
CA LEU A 53 8.35 2.23 -5.39
C LEU A 53 8.63 0.99 -6.25
N LEU A 54 8.42 1.09 -7.57
CA LEU A 54 8.68 -0.02 -8.49
C LEU A 54 10.14 -0.48 -8.42
N LYS A 55 11.09 0.46 -8.43
CA LYS A 55 12.52 0.15 -8.27
C LYS A 55 12.79 -0.55 -6.93
N ALA A 56 12.18 -0.09 -5.84
CA ALA A 56 12.34 -0.72 -4.54
C ALA A 56 11.79 -2.16 -4.55
N CYS A 57 10.61 -2.39 -5.13
CA CYS A 57 10.03 -3.74 -5.26
C CYS A 57 10.91 -4.70 -6.05
N LEU A 58 11.57 -4.22 -7.10
CA LEU A 58 12.47 -5.04 -7.93
C LEU A 58 13.83 -5.33 -7.28
N THR A 59 14.22 -4.55 -6.27
CA THR A 59 15.55 -4.63 -5.65
C THR A 59 15.54 -5.12 -4.21
N SER A 60 14.37 -5.17 -3.57
CA SER A 60 14.21 -5.51 -2.15
C SER A 60 12.99 -6.39 -1.91
N THR A 61 13.14 -7.37 -1.03
CA THR A 61 12.06 -8.25 -0.54
C THR A 61 11.17 -7.57 0.52
N SER A 62 11.50 -6.36 0.94
CA SER A 62 10.76 -5.58 1.96
C SER A 62 10.48 -4.15 1.48
N ALA A 63 10.18 -4.01 0.18
CA ALA A 63 9.98 -2.72 -0.45
C ALA A 63 8.78 -1.94 0.11
N LEU A 64 7.62 -2.59 0.28
CA LEU A 64 6.39 -1.92 0.73
C LEU A 64 6.53 -1.29 2.13
N PRO A 65 7.00 -1.98 3.18
CA PRO A 65 7.18 -1.37 4.50
C PRO A 65 8.22 -0.24 4.47
N HIS A 66 9.31 -0.43 3.74
CA HIS A 66 10.38 0.58 3.64
C HIS A 66 9.87 1.87 2.99
N MET A 67 9.11 1.75 1.90
CA MET A 67 8.51 2.89 1.21
C MET A 67 7.46 3.59 2.08
N LEU A 68 6.55 2.84 2.72
CA LEU A 68 5.55 3.40 3.62
C LEU A 68 6.18 4.20 4.78
N ASN A 69 7.24 3.67 5.37
CA ASN A 69 7.99 4.37 6.43
C ASN A 69 8.70 5.63 5.91
N ALA A 70 9.18 5.62 4.67
CA ALA A 70 9.76 6.81 4.03
C ALA A 70 8.69 7.87 3.73
N SER A 71 7.48 7.48 3.31
CA SER A 71 6.35 8.39 3.10
C SER A 71 5.88 9.04 4.40
N LYS A 72 5.79 8.30 5.51
CA LYS A 72 5.40 8.83 6.83
C LYS A 72 6.33 9.94 7.34
N LYS A 73 7.62 9.92 6.96
CA LYS A 73 8.59 10.94 7.37
C LYS A 73 8.41 12.28 6.67
N LYS A 74 7.74 12.32 5.51
CA LYS A 74 7.54 13.57 4.75
C LYS A 74 6.40 14.46 5.29
N THR A 75 5.62 13.99 6.26
CA THR A 75 4.50 14.75 6.85
C THR A 75 4.87 15.46 8.18
N LYS A 76 6.13 15.43 8.63
CA LYS A 76 6.58 16.18 9.82
C LYS A 76 7.74 17.14 9.54
N VAL A 77 7.65 17.96 8.50
CA VAL A 77 8.36 19.25 8.43
C VAL A 77 7.52 20.21 7.58
N GLU A 78 6.56 20.90 8.23
CA GLU A 78 6.14 22.28 7.95
C GLU A 78 4.85 22.60 8.74
N SER A 79 5.03 22.93 10.02
CA SER A 79 4.27 24.00 10.70
C SER A 79 4.91 24.20 12.08
N SER A 80 6.02 24.93 12.07
CA SER A 80 6.44 25.70 13.24
C SER A 80 6.62 27.11 12.73
N THR A 81 5.59 27.93 12.98
CA THR A 81 5.73 29.38 13.08
C THR A 81 5.83 29.69 14.56
#